data_AF-A0AAV4FA36-F1
#
_entry.id   AF-A0AAV4FA36-F1
#
_cell.length_a   1.000
_cell.length_b   1.000
_cell.length_c   1.000
_cell.angle_alpha   90.00
_cell.angle_beta   90.00
_cell.angle_gamma   90.00
#
_symmetry.space_group_name_H-M   'P 1'
#
loop_
_entity.id
_entity.type
_entity.pdbx_description
1 polymer ?
#
loop_
_entity_poly.entity_id
_entity_poly.type
_entity_poly.pdbx_seq_one_letter_code
_entity_poly.pdbx_strand_id
1 'polypeptide(L)'
;MPGLVAQCAQHSSSHLVHVGECDSGEIHYSIMNSDRVTHSLMQRISRVLKKVVSDLPRFQTLESEGKKQIDSLVNLLEQRHSVQQVCLDLGTPDFADLQFKLLVKISSEVNSKAVHLKEIILPLKDHHDVLSRERIEILRLLKKHGGDIDPKAMCEGTPLVPPIEVMLLWIDQLEIQLRELYPSVE
;
A
#
# COMPACT_ATOMS: atom_id res chain seq x y z
N MET A 1 34.37 -10.44 -1.12
CA MET A 1 35.37 -9.44 -0.67
C MET A 1 35.13 -9.16 0.81
N PRO A 2 36.11 -9.40 1.68
CA PRO A 2 35.96 -9.31 3.12
C PRO A 2 36.01 -7.85 3.59
N GLY A 3 35.06 -7.50 4.47
CA GLY A 3 35.01 -6.23 5.16
C GLY A 3 36.10 -6.12 6.21
N LEU A 4 36.77 -4.97 6.20
CA LEU A 4 37.85 -4.61 7.11
C LEU A 4 37.43 -3.35 7.89
N VAL A 5 37.77 -3.38 9.17
CA VAL A 5 37.97 -2.25 10.08
C VAL A 5 36.75 -1.73 10.85
N ALA A 6 36.66 -2.22 12.09
CA ALA A 6 36.31 -1.42 13.24
C ALA A 6 37.42 -0.40 13.52
N GLN A 7 37.07 0.87 13.77
CA GLN A 7 37.96 1.80 14.47
C GLN A 7 37.13 2.79 15.30
N CYS A 8 37.25 2.63 16.61
CA CYS A 8 37.00 3.68 17.60
C CYS A 8 37.91 4.88 17.30
N ALA A 9 37.33 6.08 17.26
CA ALA A 9 38.08 7.32 17.43
C ALA A 9 37.51 8.06 18.64
N GLN A 10 38.26 8.00 19.72
CA GLN A 10 38.14 8.90 20.86
C GLN A 10 38.56 10.30 20.41
N HIS A 11 37.69 11.28 20.58
CA HIS A 11 38.10 12.68 20.68
C HIS A 11 37.40 13.32 21.87
N SER A 12 38.13 13.34 22.99
CA SER A 12 37.85 14.20 24.12
C SER A 12 37.98 15.65 23.68
N SER A 13 36.90 16.42 23.76
CA SER A 13 36.96 17.87 23.79
C SER A 13 36.28 18.35 25.07
N SER A 14 37.11 18.70 26.04
CA SER A 14 36.72 19.33 27.29
C SER A 14 36.35 20.79 27.01
N HIS A 15 35.06 21.07 26.93
CA HIS A 15 34.54 22.41 27.09
C HIS A 15 33.66 22.47 28.33
N LEU A 16 34.10 23.32 29.27
CA LEU A 16 33.32 23.81 30.40
C LEU A 16 31.96 24.29 29.87
N VAL A 17 30.90 23.60 30.25
CA VAL A 17 29.55 24.12 30.11
C VAL A 17 29.07 24.51 31.50
N HIS A 18 28.74 25.79 31.60
CA HIS A 18 28.03 26.42 32.69
C HIS A 18 26.89 25.51 33.17
N VAL A 19 26.92 25.06 34.42
CA VAL A 19 25.76 24.46 35.08
C VAL A 19 24.76 25.59 35.32
N GLY A 20 23.93 25.86 34.31
CA GLY A 20 22.68 26.57 34.48
C GLY A 20 21.72 25.61 35.16
N GLU A 21 21.20 26.00 36.32
CA GLU A 21 20.09 25.33 36.99
C GLU A 21 18.92 25.22 35.99
N CYS A 22 18.80 24.05 35.36
CA CYS A 22 17.69 23.76 34.47
C CYS A 22 16.46 23.53 35.34
N ASP A 23 15.49 24.41 35.14
CA ASP A 23 14.18 24.38 35.76
C ASP A 23 13.57 22.98 35.59
N SER A 24 13.44 22.25 36.70
CA SER A 24 13.02 20.84 36.70
C SER A 24 11.58 20.67 36.21
N GLY A 25 10.81 21.77 36.13
CA GLY A 25 9.47 21.81 35.56
C GLY A 25 9.42 21.68 34.03
N GLU A 26 10.39 22.24 33.29
CA GLU A 26 10.38 22.20 31.81
C GLU A 26 10.76 20.82 31.27
N ILE A 27 11.73 20.15 31.92
CA ILE A 27 12.15 18.79 31.54
C ILE A 27 10.99 17.80 31.74
N HIS A 28 10.22 17.92 32.82
CA HIS A 28 9.11 17.03 33.08
C HIS A 28 7.95 17.23 32.09
N TYR A 29 7.67 18.47 31.69
CA TYR A 29 6.64 18.78 30.69
C TYR A 29 7.02 18.28 29.28
N SER A 30 8.30 18.38 28.90
CA SER A 30 8.81 17.89 27.62
C SER A 30 8.74 16.37 27.50
N ILE A 31 9.09 15.63 28.56
CA ILE A 31 9.07 14.15 28.57
C ILE A 31 7.63 13.63 28.51
N MET A 32 6.71 14.22 29.28
CA MET A 32 5.28 13.81 29.26
C MET A 32 4.61 14.06 27.90
N ASN A 33 5.08 15.04 27.14
CA ASN A 33 4.57 15.32 25.80
C ASN A 33 5.11 14.33 24.75
N SER A 34 6.40 13.98 24.83
CA SER A 34 7.04 12.98 23.96
C SER A 34 6.38 11.60 24.02
N ASP A 35 6.17 11.07 25.22
CA ASP A 35 5.56 9.76 25.41
C ASP A 35 4.13 9.70 24.87
N ARG A 36 3.37 10.79 25.07
CA ARG A 36 1.99 10.91 24.59
C ARG A 36 1.91 10.95 23.07
N VAL A 37 2.80 11.70 22.42
CA VAL A 37 2.89 11.77 20.95
C VAL A 37 3.30 10.41 20.38
N THR A 38 4.34 9.79 20.93
CA THR A 38 4.87 8.48 20.50
C THR A 38 3.80 7.40 20.63
N HIS A 39 3.09 7.36 21.76
CA HIS A 39 1.98 6.44 21.96
C HIS A 39 0.82 6.69 20.98
N SER A 40 0.45 7.95 20.74
CA SER A 40 -0.60 8.28 19.75
C SER A 40 -0.22 7.86 18.33
N LEU A 41 1.04 8.07 17.94
CA LEU A 41 1.59 7.65 16.66
C LEU A 41 1.57 6.12 16.53
N MET A 42 2.08 5.41 17.54
CA MET A 42 2.10 3.96 17.61
C MET A 42 0.69 3.37 17.50
N GLN A 43 -0.29 3.93 18.21
CA GLN A 43 -1.69 3.49 18.13
C GLN A 43 -2.26 3.67 16.72
N ARG A 44 -1.96 4.79 16.05
CA ARG A 44 -2.45 5.07 14.70
C ARG A 44 -1.85 4.12 13.68
N ILE A 45 -0.53 3.95 13.70
CA ILE A 45 0.20 2.99 12.85
C ILE A 45 -0.33 1.57 13.08
N SER A 46 -0.46 1.16 14.33
CA SER A 46 -0.98 -0.16 14.69
C SER A 46 -2.39 -0.39 14.15
N ARG A 47 -3.26 0.63 14.18
CA ARG A 47 -4.62 0.55 13.63
C ARG A 47 -4.59 0.34 12.12
N VAL A 48 -3.73 1.07 11.41
CA VAL A 48 -3.56 0.93 9.94
C VAL A 48 -3.08 -0.47 9.61
N LEU A 49 -1.98 -0.93 10.21
CA LEU A 49 -1.41 -2.25 9.94
C LEU A 49 -2.37 -3.39 10.29
N LYS A 50 -3.09 -3.30 11.42
CA LYS A 50 -4.13 -4.29 11.79
C LYS A 50 -5.23 -4.36 10.74
N LYS A 51 -5.65 -3.22 10.19
CA LYS A 51 -6.66 -3.18 9.12
C LYS A 51 -6.14 -3.82 7.84
N VAL A 52 -4.91 -3.51 7.43
CA VAL A 52 -4.27 -4.14 6.26
C VAL A 52 -4.22 -5.67 6.44
N VAL A 53 -3.76 -6.13 7.61
CA VAL A 53 -3.67 -7.57 7.92
C VAL A 53 -5.05 -8.23 7.91
N SER A 54 -6.09 -7.57 8.45
CA SER A 54 -7.45 -8.13 8.43
C SER A 54 -8.05 -8.18 7.02
N ASP A 55 -7.68 -7.25 6.15
CA ASP A 55 -8.18 -7.18 4.77
C ASP A 55 -7.42 -8.13 3.81
N LEU A 56 -6.20 -8.57 4.19
CA LEU A 56 -5.32 -9.38 3.35
C LEU A 56 -5.97 -10.67 2.79
N PRO A 57 -6.70 -11.49 3.57
CA PRO A 57 -7.34 -12.70 3.01
C PRO A 57 -8.39 -12.37 1.93
N ARG A 58 -9.09 -11.24 2.10
CA ARG A 58 -10.04 -10.76 1.09
C ARG A 58 -9.31 -10.35 -0.18
N PHE A 59 -8.18 -9.66 -0.07
CA PHE A 59 -7.37 -9.27 -1.23
C PHE A 59 -6.81 -10.46 -1.99
N GLN A 60 -6.32 -11.48 -1.30
CA GLN A 60 -5.87 -12.72 -1.94
C GLN A 60 -7.00 -13.42 -2.71
N THR A 61 -8.21 -13.40 -2.15
CA THR A 61 -9.40 -13.95 -2.82
C THR A 61 -9.75 -13.13 -4.07
N LEU A 62 -9.76 -11.80 -3.96
CA LEU A 62 -10.03 -10.89 -5.08
C LEU A 62 -8.97 -10.98 -6.17
N GLU A 63 -7.69 -11.13 -5.82
CA GLU A 63 -6.59 -11.34 -6.77
C GLU A 63 -6.75 -12.66 -7.52
N SER A 64 -7.03 -13.76 -6.79
CA SER A 64 -7.27 -15.07 -7.39
C SER A 64 -8.47 -15.03 -8.35
N GLU A 65 -9.55 -14.37 -7.96
CA GLU A 65 -10.74 -14.24 -8.79
C GLU A 65 -10.48 -13.32 -10.00
N GLY A 66 -9.81 -12.19 -9.80
CA GLY A 66 -9.41 -11.28 -10.86
C GLY A 66 -8.57 -11.97 -11.93
N LYS A 67 -7.63 -12.83 -11.52
CA LYS A 67 -6.83 -13.65 -12.44
C LYS A 67 -7.71 -14.56 -13.30
N LYS A 68 -8.67 -15.28 -12.70
CA LYS A 68 -9.60 -16.14 -13.47
C LYS A 68 -10.42 -15.33 -14.47
N GLN A 69 -10.86 -14.13 -14.09
CA GLN A 69 -11.64 -13.28 -14.99
C GLN A 69 -10.78 -12.75 -16.15
N ILE A 70 -9.52 -12.39 -15.90
CA ILE A 70 -8.56 -11.98 -16.93
C ILE A 70 -8.29 -13.14 -17.89
N ASP A 71 -7.96 -14.33 -17.38
CA ASP A 71 -7.70 -15.52 -18.20
C ASP A 71 -8.93 -15.85 -19.07
N SER A 72 -10.13 -15.75 -18.49
CA SER A 72 -11.38 -15.95 -19.22
C SER A 72 -11.63 -14.88 -20.28
N LEU A 73 -11.25 -13.61 -20.05
CA LEU A 73 -11.37 -12.53 -21.03
C LEU A 73 -10.41 -12.73 -22.19
N VAL A 74 -9.16 -13.12 -21.93
CA VAL A 74 -8.18 -13.45 -22.96
C VAL A 74 -8.74 -14.52 -23.90
N ASN A 75 -9.26 -15.61 -23.33
CA ASN A 75 -9.90 -16.69 -24.11
C ASN A 75 -11.09 -16.18 -24.95
N LEU A 76 -11.92 -15.28 -24.42
CA LEU A 76 -13.05 -14.70 -25.18
C LEU A 76 -12.59 -13.79 -26.31
N LEU A 77 -11.51 -13.04 -26.12
CA LEU A 77 -10.94 -12.18 -27.15
C LEU A 77 -10.31 -13.02 -28.27
N GLU A 78 -9.64 -14.12 -27.94
CA GLU A 78 -9.15 -15.09 -28.90
C GLU A 78 -10.31 -15.72 -29.70
N GLN A 79 -11.37 -16.17 -29.02
CA GLN A 79 -12.58 -16.68 -29.68
C GLN A 79 -13.20 -15.64 -30.61
N ARG A 80 -13.31 -14.39 -30.16
CA ARG A 80 -13.81 -13.29 -31.00
C ARG A 80 -12.98 -13.14 -32.26
N HIS A 81 -11.66 -13.15 -32.12
CA HIS A 81 -10.74 -13.05 -33.24
C HIS A 81 -10.91 -14.23 -34.21
N SER A 82 -10.96 -15.47 -33.71
CA SER A 82 -11.20 -16.66 -34.53
C SER A 82 -12.52 -16.58 -35.31
N VAL A 83 -13.61 -16.16 -34.67
CA VAL A 83 -14.93 -16.01 -35.31
C VAL A 83 -14.91 -14.94 -36.40
N GLN A 84 -14.12 -13.88 -36.24
CA GLN A 84 -13.95 -12.85 -37.26
C GLN A 84 -13.16 -13.37 -38.47
N GLN A 85 -12.11 -14.17 -38.25
CA GLN A 85 -11.27 -14.73 -39.33
C GLN A 85 -12.00 -15.75 -40.20
N VAL A 86 -12.80 -16.64 -39.60
CA VAL A 86 -13.54 -17.70 -40.33
C VAL A 86 -14.46 -17.14 -41.43
N CYS A 87 -14.92 -15.90 -41.31
CA CYS A 87 -15.77 -15.24 -42.31
C CYS A 87 -15.00 -14.71 -43.52
N LEU A 88 -13.71 -14.37 -43.38
CA LEU A 88 -12.89 -13.92 -44.50
C LEU A 88 -12.58 -15.08 -45.46
N ASP A 89 -12.45 -16.30 -44.92
CA ASP A 89 -11.94 -17.44 -45.67
C ASP A 89 -13.02 -18.31 -46.34
N LEU A 90 -14.26 -18.31 -45.84
CA LEU A 90 -15.28 -19.28 -46.29
C LEU A 90 -16.38 -18.71 -47.19
N GLY A 91 -16.58 -17.40 -47.26
CA GLY A 91 -17.50 -16.76 -48.22
C GLY A 91 -18.95 -17.27 -48.22
N THR A 92 -19.39 -18.01 -47.20
CA THR A 92 -20.70 -18.67 -47.17
C THR A 92 -21.76 -17.78 -46.51
N PRO A 93 -22.74 -17.26 -47.27
CA PRO A 93 -23.76 -16.34 -46.76
C PRO A 93 -24.69 -16.99 -45.71
N ASP A 94 -24.86 -18.31 -45.74
CA ASP A 94 -25.75 -19.04 -44.83
C ASP A 94 -25.27 -19.04 -43.36
N PHE A 95 -24.00 -18.68 -43.10
CA PHE A 95 -23.42 -18.63 -41.76
C PHE A 95 -23.28 -17.21 -41.17
N ALA A 96 -23.58 -16.17 -41.95
CA ALA A 96 -23.45 -14.78 -41.51
C ALA A 96 -24.30 -14.48 -40.26
N ASP A 97 -25.51 -15.02 -40.20
CA ASP A 97 -26.42 -14.88 -39.05
C ASP A 97 -25.87 -15.55 -37.79
N LEU A 98 -25.27 -16.74 -37.92
CA LEU A 98 -24.70 -17.46 -36.79
C LEU A 98 -23.46 -16.75 -36.26
N GLN A 99 -22.62 -16.25 -37.17
CA GLN A 99 -21.43 -15.47 -36.82
C GLN A 99 -21.81 -14.20 -36.05
N PHE A 100 -22.76 -13.42 -36.58
CA PHE A 100 -23.23 -12.21 -35.91
C PHE A 100 -23.77 -12.53 -34.51
N LYS A 101 -24.61 -13.56 -34.37
CA LYS A 101 -25.14 -14.01 -33.06
C LYS A 101 -24.02 -14.41 -32.10
N LEU A 102 -22.99 -15.10 -32.58
CA LEU A 102 -21.86 -15.53 -31.76
C LEU A 102 -21.00 -14.33 -31.32
N LEU A 103 -20.72 -13.38 -32.21
CA LEU A 103 -20.00 -12.15 -31.87
C LEU A 103 -20.77 -11.31 -30.84
N VAL A 104 -22.08 -11.17 -30.99
CA VAL A 104 -22.94 -10.49 -30.02
C VAL A 104 -22.86 -11.18 -28.65
N LYS A 105 -22.91 -12.51 -28.61
CA LYS A 105 -22.81 -13.28 -27.36
C LYS A 105 -21.44 -13.10 -26.71
N ILE A 106 -20.35 -13.17 -27.47
CA ILE A 106 -18.99 -12.94 -26.97
C ILE A 106 -18.86 -11.51 -26.42
N SER A 107 -19.35 -10.49 -27.15
CA SER A 107 -19.35 -9.11 -26.67
C SER A 107 -20.15 -8.92 -25.38
N SER A 108 -21.30 -9.59 -25.25
CA SER A 108 -22.09 -9.57 -24.01
C SER A 108 -21.32 -10.17 -22.84
N GLU A 109 -20.63 -11.29 -23.04
CA GLU A 109 -19.83 -11.95 -22.00
C GLU A 109 -18.61 -11.10 -21.60
N VAL A 110 -17.93 -10.50 -22.58
CA VAL A 110 -16.82 -9.55 -22.34
C VAL A 110 -17.29 -8.37 -21.49
N ASN A 111 -18.45 -7.80 -21.82
CA ASN A 111 -19.01 -6.70 -21.03
C ASN A 111 -19.34 -7.11 -19.59
N SER A 112 -19.94 -8.30 -19.41
CA SER A 112 -20.23 -8.86 -18.08
C SER A 112 -18.96 -9.01 -17.24
N LYS A 113 -17.90 -9.60 -17.80
CA LYS A 113 -16.63 -9.77 -17.12
C LYS A 113 -15.92 -8.46 -16.83
N ALA A 114 -16.01 -7.48 -17.74
CA ALA A 114 -15.48 -6.14 -17.50
C ALA A 114 -16.19 -5.45 -16.33
N VAL A 115 -17.51 -5.64 -16.18
CA VAL A 115 -18.25 -5.16 -14.99
C VAL A 115 -17.75 -5.86 -13.73
N HIS A 116 -17.61 -7.18 -13.75
CA HIS A 116 -17.15 -7.92 -12.58
C HIS A 116 -15.71 -7.57 -12.17
N LEU A 117 -14.80 -7.34 -13.12
CA LEU A 117 -13.45 -6.85 -12.82
C LEU A 117 -13.47 -5.47 -12.15
N LYS A 118 -14.40 -4.59 -12.51
CA LYS A 118 -14.56 -3.30 -11.81
C LYS A 118 -14.98 -3.50 -10.36
N GLU A 119 -15.87 -4.46 -10.09
CA GLU A 119 -16.29 -4.82 -8.73
C GLU A 119 -15.14 -5.39 -7.89
N ILE A 120 -14.21 -6.12 -8.52
CA ILE A 120 -13.00 -6.64 -7.88
C ILE A 120 -12.01 -5.52 -7.56
N ILE A 121 -11.86 -4.54 -8.47
CA ILE A 121 -10.93 -3.43 -8.34
C ILE A 121 -11.39 -2.39 -7.29
N LEU A 122 -12.70 -2.13 -7.20
CA LEU A 122 -13.22 -1.06 -6.36
C LEU A 122 -12.81 -1.17 -4.87
N PRO A 123 -12.89 -2.33 -4.21
CA PRO A 123 -12.40 -2.50 -2.84
C PRO A 123 -10.90 -2.25 -2.67
N LEU A 124 -10.09 -2.58 -3.68
CA LEU A 124 -8.64 -2.36 -3.65
C LEU A 124 -8.33 -0.86 -3.74
N LYS A 125 -9.07 -0.14 -4.57
CA LYS A 125 -9.03 1.33 -4.65
C LYS A 125 -9.47 1.98 -3.34
N ASP A 126 -10.58 1.55 -2.75
CA ASP A 126 -11.04 2.08 -1.46
C ASP A 126 -9.98 1.90 -0.37
N HIS A 127 -9.25 0.78 -0.40
CA HIS A 127 -8.17 0.52 0.54
C HIS A 127 -6.95 1.42 0.27
N HIS A 128 -6.57 1.63 -0.99
CA HIS A 128 -5.56 2.64 -1.38
C HIS A 128 -5.92 4.01 -0.78
N ASP A 129 -7.15 4.46 -0.97
CA ASP A 129 -7.59 5.80 -0.53
C ASP A 129 -7.55 5.93 0.99
N VAL A 130 -7.92 4.87 1.72
CA VAL A 130 -7.79 4.83 3.19
C VAL A 130 -6.32 4.88 3.60
N LEU A 131 -5.45 4.06 3.00
CA LEU A 131 -4.04 4.00 3.34
C LEU A 131 -3.35 5.34 3.05
N SER A 132 -3.63 5.95 1.90
CA SER A 132 -3.08 7.25 1.51
C SER A 132 -3.47 8.35 2.49
N ARG A 133 -4.76 8.43 2.89
CA ARG A 133 -5.20 9.38 3.93
C ARG A 133 -4.52 9.15 5.27
N GLU A 134 -4.41 7.90 5.70
CA GLU A 134 -3.78 7.56 6.98
C GLU A 134 -2.29 7.88 6.97
N ARG A 135 -1.59 7.64 5.85
CA ARG A 135 -0.19 8.02 5.64
C ARG A 135 -0.01 9.54 5.72
N ILE A 136 -0.85 10.32 5.04
CA ILE A 136 -0.82 11.80 5.09
C ILE A 136 -0.98 12.28 6.53
N GLU A 137 -1.91 11.71 7.29
CA GLU A 137 -2.14 12.10 8.67
C GLU A 137 -0.98 11.71 9.59
N ILE A 138 -0.38 10.55 9.39
CA ILE A 138 0.84 10.12 10.08
C ILE A 138 1.99 11.12 9.80
N LEU A 139 2.21 11.48 8.54
CA LEU A 139 3.21 12.48 8.16
C LEU A 139 2.92 13.85 8.75
N ARG A 140 1.64 14.24 8.85
CA ARG A 140 1.22 15.48 9.50
C ARG A 140 1.58 15.48 10.99
N LEU A 141 1.35 14.37 11.69
CA LEU A 141 1.72 14.21 13.10
C LEU A 141 3.23 14.28 13.30
N LEU A 142 3.99 13.57 12.46
CA LEU A 142 5.46 13.60 12.47
C LEU A 142 6.00 15.00 12.18
N LYS A 143 5.42 15.74 11.23
CA LYS A 143 5.84 17.11 10.93
C LYS A 143 5.52 18.07 12.09
N LYS A 144 4.38 17.88 12.75
CA LYS A 144 3.92 18.77 13.82
C LYS A 144 4.67 18.54 15.13
N HIS A 145 4.99 17.29 15.45
CA HIS A 145 5.52 16.88 16.74
C HIS A 145 6.89 16.19 16.65
N GLY A 146 7.53 16.15 15.48
CA GLY A 146 8.78 15.41 15.27
C GLY A 146 9.94 15.88 16.13
N GLY A 147 9.96 17.15 16.53
CA GLY A 147 10.93 17.68 17.50
C GLY A 147 10.69 17.21 18.94
N ASP A 148 9.47 16.76 19.25
CA ASP A 148 9.07 16.26 20.56
C ASP A 148 9.25 14.74 20.67
N ILE A 149 9.50 14.02 19.56
CA ILE A 149 9.60 12.56 19.54
C ILE A 149 11.03 12.15 19.87
N ASP A 150 11.21 11.30 20.88
CA ASP A 150 12.51 10.69 21.19
C ASP A 150 12.95 9.75 20.04
N PRO A 151 14.07 10.02 19.35
CA PRO A 151 14.59 9.15 18.30
C PRO A 151 14.85 7.72 18.79
N LYS A 152 15.22 7.56 20.07
CA LYS A 152 15.47 6.25 20.64
C LYS A 152 14.18 5.43 20.74
N ALA A 153 13.09 6.06 21.19
CA ALA A 153 11.77 5.44 21.25
C ALA A 153 11.23 5.04 19.86
N MET A 154 11.67 5.70 18.78
CA MET A 154 11.30 5.35 17.40
C MET A 154 11.99 4.07 16.89
N CYS A 155 13.23 3.85 17.32
CA CYS A 155 14.05 2.69 16.95
C CYS A 155 13.85 1.50 17.90
N GLU A 156 13.28 1.73 19.09
CA GLU A 156 12.98 0.68 20.05
C GLU A 156 11.78 -0.17 19.57
N GLY A 157 11.95 -1.49 19.65
CA GLY A 157 10.94 -2.47 19.27
C GLY A 157 10.99 -3.68 20.20
N THR A 158 10.02 -4.56 20.06
CA THR A 158 9.95 -5.85 20.76
C THR A 158 9.89 -6.99 19.74
N PRO A 159 10.15 -8.24 20.13
CA PRO A 159 10.00 -9.39 19.22
C PRO A 159 8.61 -9.52 18.58
N LEU A 160 7.57 -8.93 19.18
CA LEU A 160 6.19 -8.98 18.68
C LEU A 160 5.73 -7.68 18.03
N VAL A 161 6.43 -6.56 18.27
CA VAL A 161 6.07 -5.23 17.77
C VAL A 161 7.32 -4.58 17.20
N PRO A 162 7.41 -4.43 15.87
CA PRO A 162 8.56 -3.79 15.23
C PRO A 162 8.73 -2.33 15.69
N PRO A 163 9.94 -1.76 15.49
CA PRO A 163 10.17 -0.33 15.67
C PRO A 163 9.21 0.54 14.84
N ILE A 164 8.90 1.73 15.35
CA ILE A 164 7.99 2.67 14.67
C ILE A 164 8.52 3.03 13.29
N GLU A 165 9.83 3.25 13.15
CA GLU A 165 10.47 3.54 11.86
C GLU A 165 10.23 2.43 10.81
N VAL A 166 10.26 1.17 11.24
CA VAL A 166 10.04 0.02 10.35
C VAL A 166 8.58 -0.04 9.90
N MET A 167 7.65 0.18 10.84
CA MET A 167 6.22 0.20 10.51
C MET A 167 5.85 1.37 9.60
N LEU A 168 6.48 2.54 9.78
CA LEU A 168 6.33 3.67 8.87
C LEU A 168 6.82 3.34 7.47
N LEU A 169 7.99 2.68 7.36
CA LEU A 169 8.52 2.22 6.08
C LEU A 169 7.54 1.25 5.39
N TRP A 170 6.93 0.33 6.12
CA TRP A 170 5.93 -0.58 5.54
C TRP A 170 4.69 0.16 5.02
N ILE A 171 4.18 1.14 5.77
CA ILE A 171 3.06 1.96 5.31
C ILE A 171 3.43 2.71 4.03
N ASP A 172 4.64 3.26 3.95
CA ASP A 172 5.13 3.98 2.78
C ASP A 172 5.26 3.07 1.56
N GLN A 173 5.89 1.90 1.72
CA GLN A 173 6.05 0.91 0.66
C GLN A 173 4.72 0.39 0.13
N LEU A 174 3.78 0.07 1.04
CA LEU A 174 2.44 -0.38 0.66
C LEU A 174 1.68 0.70 -0.11
N GLU A 175 1.79 1.95 0.31
CA GLU A 175 1.10 3.05 -0.36
C GLU A 175 1.68 3.33 -1.75
N ILE A 176 3.01 3.28 -1.91
CA ILE A 176 3.67 3.40 -3.21
C ILE A 176 3.20 2.31 -4.16
N GLN A 177 3.21 1.04 -3.71
CA GLN A 177 2.75 -0.09 -4.51
C GLN A 177 1.30 0.05 -4.94
N LEU A 178 0.42 0.47 -4.03
CA LEU A 178 -0.99 0.67 -4.37
C LEU A 178 -1.20 1.85 -5.32
N ARG A 179 -0.39 2.92 -5.20
CA ARG A 179 -0.50 4.11 -6.05
C ARG A 179 -0.11 3.82 -7.49
N GLU A 180 0.92 2.99 -7.69
CA GLU A 180 1.31 2.52 -9.03
C GLU A 180 0.18 1.73 -9.71
N LEU A 181 -0.62 1.00 -8.94
CA LEU A 181 -1.75 0.21 -9.43
C LEU A 181 -3.03 1.02 -9.62
N TYR A 182 -3.26 2.01 -8.76
CA TYR A 182 -4.45 2.84 -8.72
C TYR A 182 -4.08 4.32 -8.65
N PRO A 183 -3.59 4.91 -9.75
CA PRO A 183 -3.32 6.34 -9.76
C PRO A 183 -4.60 7.08 -9.40
N SER A 184 -4.53 7.87 -8.32
CA SER A 184 -5.58 8.81 -8.00
C SER A 184 -5.74 9.75 -9.19
N VAL A 185 -6.92 9.75 -9.80
CA VAL A 185 -7.29 10.76 -10.79
C VAL A 185 -7.46 12.05 -10.01
N GLU A 186 -6.45 12.91 -10.04
CA GLU A 186 -6.52 14.29 -9.53
C GLU A 186 -7.53 15.12 -10.33
#